data_AF-A0A1S2L4J7-F1
#
_entry.id   AF-A0A1S2L4J7-F1
#
_cell.length_a   1.000
_cell.length_b   1.000
_cell.length_c   1.000
_cell.angle_alpha   90.00
_cell.angle_beta   90.00
_cell.angle_gamma   90.00
#
_symmetry.space_group_name_H-M   'P 1'
#
loop_
_entity.id
_entity.type
_entity.pdbx_description
1 polymer ?
#
loop_
_entity_poly.entity_id
_entity_poly.type
_entity_poly.pdbx_seq_one_letter_code
_entity_poly.pdbx_strand_id
1 'polypeptide(L)'
;MSTLQKSFTYGFAFLFTLLIHVIFVLPIGLPEPLQNHTHLYGLVFITLLVFPLLMARTLIKKGKRSLYISLPFYIAGLLLLYRGFYLEDQFSIIDFLFMKIEGTHGDFEGDYGSFLGLESFFLYIVVCEFGVLLSFFQNKQGKN
;
A
#
# COMPACT_ATOMS: atom_id res chain seq x y z
N MET A 1 -8.29 -24.02 14.33
CA MET A 1 -8.90 -23.58 13.05
C MET A 1 -8.74 -24.70 12.05
N SER A 2 -9.84 -25.19 11.47
CA SER A 2 -9.81 -26.32 10.52
C SER A 2 -9.13 -25.92 9.21
N THR A 3 -8.65 -26.90 8.44
CA THR A 3 -8.03 -26.65 7.12
C THR A 3 -8.97 -25.87 6.20
N LEU A 4 -10.26 -26.23 6.20
CA LEU A 4 -11.31 -25.54 5.45
C LEU A 4 -11.37 -24.04 5.80
N GLN A 5 -11.40 -23.70 7.10
CA GLN A 5 -11.44 -22.31 7.57
C GLN A 5 -10.20 -21.51 7.15
N LYS A 6 -9.01 -22.13 7.18
CA LYS A 6 -7.77 -21.48 6.72
C LYS A 6 -7.84 -21.16 5.23
N SER A 7 -8.30 -22.10 4.41
CA SER A 7 -8.50 -21.90 2.97
C SER A 7 -9.50 -20.78 2.69
N PHE A 8 -10.63 -20.73 3.40
CA PHE A 8 -11.59 -19.63 3.29
C PHE A 8 -10.98 -18.27 3.66
N THR A 9 -10.13 -18.22 4.68
CA THR A 9 -9.50 -16.96 5.13
C THR A 9 -8.53 -16.42 4.08
N TYR A 10 -7.69 -17.28 3.49
CA TYR A 10 -6.80 -16.87 2.41
C TYR A 10 -7.56 -16.53 1.13
N GLY A 11 -8.61 -17.30 0.79
CA GLY A 11 -9.48 -16.99 -0.34
C GLY A 11 -10.16 -15.63 -0.20
N PHE A 12 -10.66 -15.31 0.99
CA PHE A 12 -11.24 -14.00 1.28
C PHE A 12 -10.20 -12.88 1.15
N ALA A 13 -8.98 -13.06 1.68
CA ALA A 13 -7.90 -12.08 1.54
C ALA A 13 -7.51 -11.84 0.07
N PHE A 14 -7.49 -12.89 -0.76
CA PHE A 14 -7.25 -12.79 -2.19
C PHE A 14 -8.38 -12.02 -2.90
N LEU A 15 -9.63 -12.37 -2.65
CA LEU A 15 -10.79 -11.66 -3.23
C LEU A 15 -10.81 -10.19 -2.82
N PHE A 16 -10.47 -9.90 -1.56
CA PHE A 16 -10.38 -8.53 -1.07
C PHE A 16 -9.29 -7.72 -1.78
N THR A 17 -8.14 -8.35 -2.06
CA THR A 17 -7.08 -7.75 -2.87
C THR A 17 -7.56 -7.44 -4.28
N LEU A 18 -8.26 -8.39 -4.91
CA LEU A 18 -8.78 -8.23 -6.26
C LEU A 18 -9.79 -7.07 -6.31
N LEU A 19 -10.66 -6.97 -5.32
CA LEU A 19 -11.60 -5.85 -5.17
C LEU A 19 -10.87 -4.51 -5.07
N ILE A 20 -9.83 -4.42 -4.22
CA ILE A 20 -9.03 -3.20 -4.09
C ILE A 20 -8.32 -2.86 -5.40
N HIS A 21 -7.75 -3.84 -6.09
CA HIS A 21 -7.07 -3.61 -7.35
C HIS A 21 -8.02 -3.06 -8.42
N VAL A 22 -9.22 -3.62 -8.54
CA VAL A 22 -10.24 -3.15 -9.49
C VAL A 22 -10.73 -1.74 -9.13
N ILE A 23 -10.94 -1.45 -7.85
CA ILE A 23 -11.49 -0.15 -7.41
C ILE A 23 -10.45 0.95 -7.43
N PHE A 24 -9.22 0.67 -6.99
CA PHE A 24 -8.21 1.70 -6.74
C PHE A 24 -7.12 1.77 -7.81
N VAL A 25 -6.74 0.67 -8.46
CA VAL A 25 -5.58 0.65 -9.37
C VAL A 25 -6.01 0.73 -10.83
N LEU A 26 -7.06 -0.01 -11.21
CA LEU A 26 -7.55 -0.07 -12.58
C LEU A 26 -8.07 1.27 -13.14
N PRO A 27 -8.75 2.14 -12.38
CA PRO A 27 -9.20 3.44 -12.89
C PRO A 27 -8.08 4.49 -12.98
N ILE A 28 -6.87 4.20 -12.49
CA ILE A 28 -5.71 5.08 -12.65
C ILE A 28 -5.23 4.93 -14.10
N GLY A 29 -5.65 5.86 -14.95
CA GLY A 29 -5.02 6.05 -16.25
C GLY A 29 -3.59 6.53 -16.01
N LEU A 30 -2.60 5.63 -16.08
CA LEU A 30 -1.21 6.05 -16.00
C LEU A 30 -0.91 6.96 -17.21
N PRO A 31 -0.09 8.01 -17.07
CA PRO A 31 0.34 8.82 -18.19
C PRO A 31 1.06 7.95 -19.25
N GLU A 32 0.92 8.30 -20.52
CA GLU A 32 1.35 7.52 -21.70
C GLU A 32 2.73 6.80 -21.59
N PRO A 33 3.82 7.38 -21.03
CA PRO A 33 5.08 6.66 -20.89
C PRO A 33 5.05 5.46 -19.92
N LEU A 34 4.11 5.45 -18.96
CA LEU A 34 3.94 4.39 -17.97
C LEU A 34 2.92 3.31 -18.39
N GLN A 35 2.04 3.59 -19.37
CA GLN A 35 1.05 2.62 -19.88
C GLN A 35 1.70 1.38 -20.52
N ASN A 36 2.89 1.53 -21.11
CA ASN A 36 3.63 0.41 -21.69
C ASN A 36 4.32 -0.50 -20.65
N HIS A 37 4.21 -0.20 -19.34
CA HIS A 37 4.87 -0.97 -18.29
C HIS A 37 3.89 -1.89 -17.57
N THR A 38 3.45 -2.95 -18.26
CA THR A 38 2.67 -4.07 -17.69
C THR A 38 3.29 -4.62 -16.40
N HIS A 39 4.63 -4.55 -16.31
CA HIS A 39 5.41 -4.94 -15.12
C HIS A 39 5.09 -4.10 -13.88
N LEU A 40 4.78 -2.81 -14.05
CA LEU A 40 4.50 -1.91 -12.94
C LEU A 40 3.12 -2.20 -12.33
N TYR A 41 2.10 -2.42 -13.17
CA TYR A 41 0.78 -2.90 -12.72
C TYR A 41 0.88 -4.24 -11.98
N GLY A 42 1.70 -5.17 -12.49
CA GLY A 42 1.97 -6.45 -11.82
C GLY A 42 2.63 -6.29 -10.46
N LEU A 43 3.62 -5.39 -10.34
CA LEU A 43 4.31 -5.09 -9.08
C LEU A 43 3.36 -4.46 -8.06
N VAL A 44 2.52 -3.52 -8.48
CA VAL A 44 1.47 -2.91 -7.63
C VAL A 44 0.51 -3.99 -7.14
N PHE A 45 0.03 -4.87 -8.03
CA PHE A 45 -0.87 -5.96 -7.65
C PHE A 45 -0.24 -6.92 -6.64
N ILE A 46 1.00 -7.36 -6.88
CA ILE A 46 1.72 -8.24 -5.94
C ILE A 46 1.87 -7.57 -4.58
N THR A 47 2.21 -6.28 -4.56
CA THR A 47 2.38 -5.52 -3.32
C THR A 47 1.06 -5.41 -2.56
N LEU A 48 -0.05 -5.12 -3.25
CA LEU A 48 -1.39 -5.10 -2.67
C LEU A 48 -1.81 -6.46 -2.12
N LEU A 49 -1.36 -7.57 -2.73
CA LEU A 49 -1.70 -8.93 -2.33
C LEU A 49 -0.94 -9.40 -1.09
N VAL A 50 0.32 -9.00 -0.93
CA VAL A 50 1.18 -9.47 0.15
C VAL A 50 0.60 -9.11 1.53
N PHE A 51 0.11 -7.89 1.72
CA PHE A 51 -0.35 -7.45 3.04
C PHE A 51 -1.64 -8.16 3.54
N PRO A 52 -2.71 -8.29 2.73
CA PRO A 52 -3.87 -9.11 3.09
C PRO A 52 -3.51 -10.56 3.38
N LEU A 53 -2.58 -11.15 2.62
CA LEU A 53 -2.10 -12.51 2.88
C LEU A 53 -1.32 -12.62 4.19
N LEU A 54 -0.47 -11.63 4.51
CA LEU A 54 0.23 -11.56 5.79
C LEU A 54 -0.75 -11.38 6.95
N MET A 55 -1.78 -10.55 6.80
CA MET A 55 -2.86 -10.38 7.78
C MET A 55 -3.68 -11.65 7.98
N ALA A 56 -4.00 -12.37 6.91
CA ALA A 56 -4.66 -13.68 6.98
C ALA A 56 -3.78 -14.69 7.72
N ARG A 57 -2.47 -14.69 7.46
CA ARG A 57 -1.51 -15.56 8.14
C ARG A 57 -1.40 -15.24 9.63
N THR A 58 -1.33 -13.96 10.01
CA THR A 58 -1.29 -13.56 11.43
C THR A 58 -2.59 -13.89 12.13
N LEU A 59 -3.74 -13.69 11.48
CA LEU A 59 -5.06 -14.08 11.99
C LEU A 59 -5.14 -15.57 12.30
N ILE A 60 -4.66 -16.43 11.39
CA ILE A 60 -4.67 -17.89 11.59
C ILE A 60 -3.73 -18.30 12.73
N LYS A 61 -2.54 -17.69 12.82
CA LYS A 61 -1.52 -18.08 13.82
C LYS A 61 -1.79 -17.52 15.21
N LYS A 62 -2.39 -16.34 15.32
CA LYS A 62 -2.50 -15.56 16.56
C LYS A 62 -3.92 -15.21 16.96
N GLY A 63 -4.90 -15.50 16.11
CA GLY A 63 -6.30 -15.21 16.34
C GLY A 63 -6.69 -13.77 16.03
N LYS A 64 -7.95 -13.44 16.33
CA LYS A 64 -8.62 -12.21 15.90
C LYS A 64 -7.97 -10.92 16.42
N ARG A 65 -7.31 -10.96 17.59
CA ARG A 65 -6.56 -9.79 18.14
C ARG A 65 -5.54 -9.23 17.16
N SER A 66 -4.84 -10.13 16.46
CA SER A 66 -3.84 -9.76 15.47
C SER A 66 -4.42 -8.95 14.30
N LEU A 67 -5.67 -9.24 13.92
CA LEU A 67 -6.39 -8.54 12.86
C LEU A 67 -6.78 -7.12 13.30
N TYR A 68 -7.29 -6.95 14.52
CA TYR A 68 -7.67 -5.63 15.04
C TYR A 68 -6.48 -4.65 15.13
N ILE A 69 -5.26 -5.18 15.21
CA ILE A 69 -4.04 -4.36 15.24
C ILE A 69 -3.60 -4.00 13.84
N SER A 70 -3.53 -4.97 12.92
CA SER A 70 -3.02 -4.72 11.57
C SER A 70 -4.03 -4.01 10.67
N LEU A 71 -5.34 -4.19 10.91
CA LEU A 71 -6.40 -3.64 10.08
C LEU A 71 -6.42 -2.10 10.04
N PRO A 72 -6.30 -1.35 11.15
CA PRO A 72 -6.21 0.11 11.12
C PRO A 72 -5.05 0.62 10.27
N PHE A 73 -3.87 -0.01 10.36
CA PHE A 73 -2.72 0.36 9.53
C PHE A 73 -2.95 0.05 8.06
N TYR A 74 -3.57 -1.09 7.75
CA TYR A 74 -3.92 -1.42 6.38
C TYR A 74 -4.92 -0.41 5.79
N ILE A 75 -5.94 -0.01 6.55
CA ILE A 75 -6.89 1.04 6.15
C ILE A 75 -6.17 2.39 5.96
N ALA A 76 -5.31 2.79 6.89
CA ALA A 76 -4.52 4.02 6.79
C ALA A 76 -3.62 4.01 5.55
N GLY A 77 -2.98 2.87 5.26
CA GLY A 77 -2.24 2.66 4.03
C GLY A 77 -3.11 2.87 2.80
N LEU A 78 -4.29 2.25 2.73
CA LEU A 78 -5.19 2.39 1.58
C LEU A 78 -5.65 3.85 1.39
N LEU A 79 -5.87 4.60 2.47
CA LEU A 79 -6.20 6.03 2.40
C LEU A 79 -5.04 6.86 1.84
N LEU A 80 -3.79 6.54 2.19
CA LEU A 80 -2.60 7.18 1.62
C LEU A 80 -2.48 6.88 0.12
N LEU A 81 -2.69 5.62 -0.24
CA LEU A 81 -2.69 5.17 -1.63
C LEU A 81 -3.79 5.87 -2.44
N TYR A 82 -5.00 6.01 -1.88
CA TYR A 82 -6.08 6.80 -2.46
C TYR A 82 -5.69 8.26 -2.66
N ARG A 83 -5.09 8.90 -1.64
CA ARG A 83 -4.57 10.27 -1.79
C ARG A 83 -3.56 10.38 -2.93
N GLY A 84 -2.65 9.41 -3.05
CA GLY A 84 -1.62 9.41 -4.09
C GLY A 84 -2.17 9.36 -5.51
N PHE A 85 -3.30 8.69 -5.70
CA PHE A 85 -3.85 8.41 -7.02
C PHE A 85 -5.03 9.26 -7.43
N TYR A 86 -5.75 9.89 -6.48
CA TYR A 86 -6.99 10.62 -6.77
C TYR A 86 -6.91 12.11 -6.41
N LEU A 87 -5.82 12.57 -5.79
CA LEU A 87 -5.62 13.98 -5.44
C LEU A 87 -4.40 14.54 -6.18
N GLU A 88 -4.44 14.48 -7.51
CA GLU A 88 -3.36 14.89 -8.42
C GLU A 88 -2.88 16.34 -8.21
N ASP A 89 -3.74 17.23 -7.71
CA ASP A 89 -3.43 18.64 -7.42
C ASP A 89 -2.66 18.87 -6.11
N GLN A 90 -2.30 17.82 -5.37
CA GLN A 90 -1.54 17.96 -4.11
C GLN A 90 -0.04 17.80 -4.31
N PHE A 91 0.72 18.80 -3.84
CA PHE A 91 2.18 18.71 -3.78
C PHE A 91 2.64 17.59 -2.85
N SER A 92 3.57 16.77 -3.33
CA SER A 92 4.29 15.78 -2.54
C SER A 92 5.50 16.41 -1.85
N ILE A 93 6.01 15.76 -0.80
CA ILE A 93 7.24 16.21 -0.11
C ILE A 93 8.45 16.04 -1.03
N ILE A 94 8.41 15.04 -1.91
CA ILE A 94 9.44 14.79 -2.92
C ILE A 94 9.47 15.94 -3.94
N ASP A 95 8.32 16.41 -4.41
CA ASP A 95 8.22 17.56 -5.33
C ASP A 95 8.83 18.81 -4.70
N PHE A 96 8.55 19.06 -3.41
CA PHE A 96 9.12 20.18 -2.66
C PHE A 96 10.65 20.09 -2.53
N LEU A 97 11.20 18.89 -2.34
CA LEU A 97 12.65 18.67 -2.25
C LEU A 97 13.35 18.94 -3.58
N PHE A 98 12.80 18.46 -4.70
CA PHE A 98 13.37 18.70 -6.03
C PHE A 98 13.29 20.18 -6.43
N MET A 99 12.13 20.83 -6.23
CA MET A 99 12.00 22.28 -6.45
C MET A 99 13.02 23.09 -5.63
N LYS A 100 13.30 22.68 -4.40
CA LYS A 100 14.26 23.38 -3.52
C LYS A 100 15.72 23.16 -3.93
N ILE A 101 16.07 21.98 -4.43
CA ILE A 101 17.42 21.67 -4.92
C ILE A 101 17.70 22.41 -6.23
N GLU A 102 16.72 22.44 -7.15
CA GLU A 102 16.87 23.01 -8.49
C GLU A 102 16.65 24.53 -8.54
N GLY A 103 15.86 25.12 -7.62
CA GLY A 103 15.80 26.57 -7.42
C GLY A 103 17.16 27.19 -7.02
N THR A 104 18.15 26.37 -6.70
CA THR A 104 19.54 26.78 -6.44
C THR A 104 20.39 26.82 -7.72
N HIS A 105 19.93 26.19 -8.83
CA HIS A 105 20.62 26.05 -10.12
C HIS A 105 19.69 26.57 -11.23
N GLY A 106 19.54 27.89 -11.30
CA GLY A 106 18.51 28.56 -12.10
C GLY A 106 18.50 28.16 -13.57
N ASP A 107 17.39 27.55 -13.99
CA ASP A 107 16.74 27.62 -15.30
C ASP A 107 15.52 26.69 -15.26
N PHE A 108 14.29 27.18 -15.48
CA PHE A 108 13.15 26.26 -15.71
C PHE A 108 12.07 26.82 -16.65
N GLU A 109 11.95 26.14 -17.80
CA GLU A 109 10.72 25.88 -18.55
C GLU A 109 10.57 24.36 -18.63
N GLY A 110 9.74 23.75 -17.78
CA GLY A 110 9.50 22.30 -17.79
C GLY A 110 8.36 21.91 -16.86
N ASP A 111 7.38 21.20 -17.39
CA ASP A 111 6.21 20.71 -16.67
C ASP A 111 6.63 19.56 -15.74
N TYR A 112 6.64 19.79 -14.42
CA TYR A 112 7.05 18.77 -13.45
C TYR A 112 5.93 17.78 -13.24
N GLY A 113 6.15 16.53 -13.63
CA GLY A 113 5.25 15.43 -13.26
C GLY A 113 5.22 15.24 -11.74
N SER A 114 4.02 15.14 -11.15
CA SER A 114 3.82 14.92 -9.72
C SER A 114 4.32 13.54 -9.27
N PHE A 115 5.21 13.49 -8.26
CA PHE A 115 5.67 12.24 -7.64
C PHE A 115 4.75 11.73 -6.52
N LEU A 116 3.61 12.38 -6.29
CA LEU A 116 2.68 12.08 -5.19
C LEU A 116 2.22 10.61 -5.17
N GLY A 117 1.91 10.03 -6.33
CA GLY A 117 1.49 8.63 -6.44
C GLY A 117 2.56 7.65 -5.94
N LEU A 118 3.83 7.91 -6.27
CA LEU A 118 4.96 7.09 -5.83
C LEU A 118 5.22 7.26 -4.32
N GLU A 119 5.20 8.49 -3.82
CA GLU A 119 5.35 8.78 -2.37
C GLU A 119 4.27 8.03 -1.57
N SER A 120 3.01 8.19 -1.97
CA SER A 120 1.88 7.51 -1.33
C SER A 120 1.97 5.99 -1.40
N PHE A 121 2.49 5.43 -2.51
CA PHE A 121 2.73 4.01 -2.62
C PHE A 121 3.83 3.51 -1.66
N PHE A 122 4.91 4.26 -1.50
CA PHE A 122 5.93 3.95 -0.49
C PHE A 122 5.39 4.07 0.93
N LEU A 123 4.64 5.12 1.23
CA LEU A 123 4.02 5.30 2.55
C LEU A 123 3.00 4.18 2.84
N TYR A 124 2.24 3.74 1.84
CA TYR A 124 1.37 2.57 1.94
C TYR A 124 2.14 1.33 2.42
N ILE A 125 3.28 1.02 1.81
CA ILE A 125 4.13 -0.12 2.17
C ILE A 125 4.59 -0.01 3.63
N VAL A 126 5.17 1.15 3.99
CA VAL A 126 5.73 1.38 5.33
C VAL A 126 4.66 1.24 6.42
N VAL A 127 3.49 1.86 6.22
CA VAL A 127 2.39 1.82 7.20
C VAL A 127 1.83 0.40 7.32
N CYS A 128 1.60 -0.30 6.20
CA CYS A 128 1.08 -1.67 6.23
C CYS A 128 2.06 -2.65 6.89
N GLU A 129 3.35 -2.54 6.57
CA GLU A 129 4.40 -3.37 7.17
C GLU A 129 4.49 -3.15 8.69
N PHE A 130 4.46 -1.89 9.12
CA PHE A 130 4.46 -1.55 10.55
C PHE A 130 3.27 -2.19 11.30
N GLY A 131 2.07 -2.17 10.71
CA GLY A 131 0.89 -2.83 11.29
C GLY A 131 1.03 -4.35 11.40
N VAL A 132 1.60 -5.00 10.39
CA VAL A 132 1.88 -6.45 10.41
C VAL A 132 2.95 -6.77 11.46
N LEU A 133 4.02 -5.97 11.55
CA LEU A 133 5.09 -6.15 12.53
C LEU A 133 4.59 -5.98 13.96
N LEU A 134 3.80 -4.95 14.26
CA LEU A 134 3.18 -4.76 15.58
C LEU A 134 2.33 -5.98 15.99
N SER A 135 1.51 -6.45 15.05
CA SER A 135 0.72 -7.66 15.22
C SER A 135 1.61 -8.91 15.43
N PHE A 136 2.81 -8.92 14.83
CA PHE A 136 3.81 -9.97 15.00
C PHE A 136 4.54 -9.92 16.36
N PHE A 137 4.74 -8.75 16.98
CA PHE A 137 5.48 -8.65 18.24
C PHE A 137 4.63 -8.82 19.50
N GLN A 138 3.30 -8.64 19.43
CA GLN A 138 2.43 -8.78 20.60
C GLN A 138 2.48 -10.14 21.33
N ASN A 139 2.88 -11.24 20.67
CA ASN A 139 2.91 -12.57 21.30
C ASN A 139 4.12 -12.82 22.22
N LYS A 140 5.10 -11.91 22.29
CA LYS A 140 6.21 -12.09 23.23
C LYS A 140 5.84 -11.77 24.68
N GLN A 141 4.73 -11.08 24.94
CA GLN A 141 4.36 -10.62 26.29
C GLN A 141 3.31 -11.48 27.01
N GLY A 142 2.83 -12.58 26.40
CA GLY A 142 1.73 -13.40 26.94
C GLY A 142 2.08 -14.85 27.30
N LYS A 143 3.36 -15.19 27.42
CA LYS A 143 3.82 -16.46 28.01
C LYS A 143 4.57 -16.14 29.31
N ASN A 144 3.82 -15.80 30.36
CA ASN A 144 4.23 -15.95 31.74
C ASN A 144 3.16 -16.79 32.42
#